data_AF-A0A2D3WGA6-F1
#
_entry.id   AF-A0A2D3WGA6-F1
#
_cell.length_a   1.000
_cell.length_b   1.000
_cell.length_c   1.000
_cell.angle_alpha   90.00
_cell.angle_beta   90.00
_cell.angle_gamma   90.00
#
_symmetry.space_group_name_H-M   'P 1'
#
loop_
_entity.id
_entity.type
_entity.pdbx_description
1 polymer ?
#
loop_
_entity_poly.entity_id
_entity_poly.type
_entity_poly.pdbx_seq_one_letter_code
_entity_poly.pdbx_strand_id
1 'polypeptide(L)'
;MLVFAVTIGYATFIENDYGSMTAKADVYNARWFEILLALLAINLTLNIINFKMARKGKWLVFIFHVAFLIILVGAALTRYMGYEGVMHIREGESSDFILSAEPYVTFKVTKGDKTYDFKEN
;
A
#
# COMPACT_ATOMS: atom_id res chain seq x y z
N MET A 1 9.13 -7.63 16.16
CA MET A 1 8.39 -8.02 14.94
C MET A 1 7.32 -9.09 15.14
N LEU A 2 7.18 -9.70 16.32
CA LEU A 2 6.05 -10.60 16.60
C LEU A 2 4.69 -9.91 16.45
N VAL A 3 4.58 -8.66 16.90
CA VAL A 3 3.35 -7.86 16.73
C VAL A 3 2.97 -7.74 15.26
N PHE A 4 3.92 -7.38 14.37
CA PHE A 4 3.67 -7.31 12.93
C PHE A 4 3.20 -8.65 12.37
N ALA A 5 3.82 -9.77 12.76
CA ALA A 5 3.41 -11.10 12.29
C ALA A 5 1.98 -11.47 12.73
N VAL A 6 1.63 -11.21 14.00
CA VAL A 6 0.27 -11.44 14.51
C VAL A 6 -0.74 -10.53 13.81
N THR A 7 -0.39 -9.26 13.59
CA THR A 7 -1.23 -8.31 12.86
C THR A 7 -1.53 -8.78 11.44
N ILE A 8 -0.53 -9.19 10.66
CA ILE A 8 -0.73 -9.64 9.28
C ILE A 8 -1.58 -10.92 9.26
N GLY A 9 -1.30 -11.87 10.15
CA GLY A 9 -2.10 -13.09 10.26
C GLY A 9 -3.57 -12.79 10.61
N TYR A 10 -3.81 -11.87 11.53
CA TYR A 10 -5.16 -11.41 11.88
C TYR A 10 -5.86 -10.69 10.72
N ALA A 11 -5.14 -9.85 9.98
CA ALA A 11 -5.67 -9.16 8.80
C ALA A 11 -6.14 -10.15 7.73
N THR A 12 -5.44 -11.26 7.53
CA THR A 12 -5.86 -12.33 6.61
C THR A 12 -7.20 -12.96 7.02
N PHE A 13 -7.46 -13.13 8.32
CA PHE A 13 -8.76 -13.61 8.78
C PHE A 13 -9.86 -12.57 8.57
N ILE A 14 -9.59 -11.28 8.84
CA ILE A 14 -10.56 -10.21 8.55
C ILE A 14 -10.92 -10.20 7.06
N GLU A 15 -9.91 -10.32 6.19
CA GLU A 15 -10.12 -10.36 4.75
C GLU A 15 -10.98 -11.54 4.31
N ASN A 16 -10.77 -12.71 4.91
CA ASN A 16 -11.57 -13.91 4.63
C ASN A 16 -13.04 -13.75 5.07
N ASP A 17 -13.28 -13.16 6.24
CA ASP A 17 -14.60 -13.14 6.86
C ASP A 17 -15.45 -11.93 6.42
N TYR A 18 -14.80 -10.79 6.16
CA TYR A 18 -15.45 -9.50 5.90
C TYR A 18 -15.07 -8.89 4.54
N GLY A 19 -14.23 -9.56 3.76
CA GLY A 19 -13.79 -9.13 2.44
C GLY A 19 -12.60 -8.15 2.46
N SER A 20 -12.01 -7.97 1.28
CA SER A 20 -10.79 -7.19 1.08
C SER A 20 -10.96 -5.70 1.37
N MET A 21 -12.13 -5.11 1.08
CA MET A 21 -12.38 -3.70 1.37
C MET A 21 -12.36 -3.39 2.87
N THR A 22 -12.92 -4.30 3.69
CA THR A 22 -12.95 -4.14 5.15
C THR A 22 -11.55 -4.27 5.75
N ALA A 23 -10.81 -5.30 5.37
CA ALA A 23 -9.42 -5.48 5.81
C ALA A 23 -8.53 -4.28 5.42
N LYS A 24 -8.77 -3.72 4.23
CA LYS A 24 -8.07 -2.52 3.77
C LYS A 24 -8.38 -1.30 4.63
N ALA A 25 -9.66 -1.03 4.91
CA ALA A 25 -10.05 0.12 5.71
C ALA A 25 -9.54 0.03 7.16
N ASP A 26 -9.70 -1.12 7.80
CA ASP A 26 -9.46 -1.27 9.24
C ASP A 26 -7.99 -1.53 9.58
N VAL A 27 -7.24 -2.21 8.70
CA VAL A 27 -5.85 -2.60 8.95
C VAL A 27 -4.92 -1.91 7.99
N TYR A 28 -5.01 -2.18 6.68
CA TYR A 28 -3.94 -1.78 5.76
C TYR A 28 -3.84 -0.25 5.61
N ASN A 29 -4.95 0.48 5.63
CA ASN A 29 -4.97 1.95 5.55
C ASN A 29 -4.83 2.66 6.91
N ALA A 30 -4.83 1.91 8.00
CA ALA A 30 -4.75 2.51 9.33
C ALA A 30 -3.35 3.05 9.64
N ARG A 31 -3.27 4.21 10.28
CA ARG A 31 -2.00 4.87 10.67
C ARG A 31 -1.14 4.01 11.59
N TRP A 32 -1.76 3.23 12.48
CA TRP A 32 -1.03 2.35 13.40
C TRP A 32 -0.29 1.24 12.66
N PHE A 33 -0.87 0.72 11.57
CA PHE A 33 -0.25 -0.31 10.75
C PHE A 33 0.93 0.26 9.96
N GLU A 34 0.82 1.50 9.50
CA GLU A 34 1.92 2.21 8.88
C GLU A 34 3.11 2.38 9.83
N ILE A 35 2.86 2.73 11.09
CA ILE A 35 3.90 2.78 12.12
C ILE A 35 4.57 1.41 12.29
N LEU A 36 3.81 0.31 12.24
CA LEU A 36 4.39 -1.04 12.29
C LEU A 36 5.28 -1.35 11.08
N LEU A 37 4.90 -0.91 9.88
CA LEU A 37 5.73 -1.03 8.67
C LEU A 37 7.03 -0.20 8.79
N ALA A 38 6.94 1.02 9.31
CA ALA A 38 8.10 1.87 9.55
C ALA A 38 9.05 1.24 10.60
N LEU A 39 8.49 0.70 11.69
CA LEU A 39 9.26 -0.04 12.70
C LEU A 39 9.94 -1.27 12.11
N LEU A 40 9.28 -1.98 11.17
CA LEU A 40 9.89 -3.10 10.44
C LEU A 40 11.09 -2.64 9.60
N ALA A 41 10.94 -1.57 8.84
CA ALA A 41 12.04 -0.99 8.05
C ALA A 41 13.23 -0.59 8.93
N ILE A 42 12.96 0.09 10.06
CA ILE A 42 14.00 0.49 11.02
C ILE A 42 14.68 -0.74 11.61
N ASN A 43 13.92 -1.77 12.00
CA ASN A 43 14.49 -2.99 12.57
C ASN A 43 15.40 -3.72 11.58
N LEU A 44 14.97 -3.86 10.32
CA LEU A 44 15.80 -4.46 9.26
C LEU A 44 17.08 -3.65 9.04
N THR A 45 16.99 -2.32 9.02
CA THR A 45 18.13 -1.42 8.84
C THR A 45 19.14 -1.54 9.98
N LEU A 46 18.65 -1.48 11.24
CA LEU A 46 19.49 -1.64 12.42
C LEU A 46 20.13 -3.03 12.46
N ASN A 47 19.41 -4.07 12.05
CA ASN A 47 19.94 -5.44 11.97
C ASN A 47 21.12 -5.50 10.98
N ILE A 48 20.96 -4.94 9.78
CA ILE A 48 22.04 -4.87 8.77
C ILE A 48 23.31 -4.22 9.33
N ILE A 49 23.16 -3.09 10.03
CA ILE A 49 24.26 -2.31 10.60
C ILE A 49 24.92 -3.06 11.77
N ASN A 50 24.12 -3.48 12.76
CA ASN A 50 24.61 -4.10 13.99
C ASN A 50 25.36 -5.41 13.73
N PHE A 51 24.88 -6.22 12.78
CA PHE A 51 25.51 -7.49 12.43
C PHE A 51 26.55 -7.39 11.31
N LYS A 52 26.83 -6.16 10.83
CA LYS A 52 27.80 -5.85 9.77
C LYS A 52 27.63 -6.78 8.56
N MET A 53 26.40 -6.87 8.06
CA MET A 53 26.01 -7.89 7.08
C MET A 53 26.67 -7.72 5.70
N ALA A 54 27.18 -6.52 5.38
CA ALA A 54 27.90 -6.24 4.12
C ALA A 54 29.28 -6.94 4.00
N ARG A 55 29.63 -7.84 4.93
CA ARG A 55 30.87 -8.64 4.87
C ARG A 55 30.71 -9.81 3.90
N LYS A 56 31.80 -10.18 3.20
CA LYS A 56 31.82 -11.26 2.18
C LYS A 56 31.18 -12.60 2.61
N GLY A 57 31.17 -12.93 3.91
CA GLY A 57 30.53 -14.16 4.42
C GLY A 57 29.02 -14.08 4.70
N LYS A 58 28.39 -12.91 4.58
CA LYS A 58 26.97 -12.68 4.91
C LYS A 58 26.17 -12.07 3.76
N TRP A 59 26.71 -12.12 2.54
CA TRP A 59 26.16 -11.43 1.37
C TRP A 59 24.73 -11.86 1.02
N LEU A 60 24.41 -13.16 1.12
CA LEU A 60 23.05 -13.67 0.89
C LEU A 60 22.05 -13.09 1.90
N VAL A 61 22.40 -13.07 3.19
CA VAL A 61 21.55 -12.53 4.25
C VAL A 61 21.39 -11.01 4.08
N PHE A 62 22.45 -10.32 3.69
CA PHE A 62 22.42 -8.89 3.38
C PHE A 62 21.45 -8.57 2.25
N ILE A 63 21.55 -9.26 1.10
CA ILE A 63 20.62 -9.08 -0.03
C ILE A 63 19.18 -9.30 0.42
N PHE A 64 18.93 -10.35 1.20
CA PHE A 64 17.58 -10.67 1.67
C PHE A 64 16.95 -9.52 2.47
N HIS A 65 17.71 -8.92 3.40
CA HIS A 65 17.21 -7.79 4.18
C HIS A 65 17.05 -6.52 3.33
N VAL A 66 17.99 -6.26 2.42
CA VAL A 66 17.91 -5.11 1.50
C VAL A 66 16.70 -5.24 0.56
N ALA A 67 16.38 -6.45 0.09
CA ALA A 67 15.21 -6.69 -0.75
C ALA A 67 13.91 -6.31 -0.03
N PHE A 68 13.78 -6.64 1.26
CA PHE A 68 12.62 -6.20 2.04
C PHE A 68 12.55 -4.69 2.20
N LEU A 69 13.69 -4.00 2.38
CA LEU A 69 13.71 -2.54 2.42
C LEU A 69 13.24 -1.94 1.08
N ILE A 70 13.67 -2.51 -0.05
CA ILE A 70 13.21 -2.08 -1.38
C ILE A 70 11.70 -2.30 -1.53
N ILE A 71 11.18 -3.46 -1.12
CA ILE A 71 9.75 -3.76 -1.16
C ILE A 71 8.95 -2.76 -0.30
N LEU A 72 9.43 -2.43 0.90
CA LEU A 72 8.78 -1.47 1.79
C LEU A 72 8.76 -0.06 1.19
N VAL A 73 9.85 0.36 0.53
CA VAL A 73 9.87 1.64 -0.19
C VAL A 73 8.87 1.64 -1.35
N GLY A 74 8.81 0.57 -2.14
CA GLY A 74 7.81 0.42 -3.19
C GLY A 74 6.38 0.49 -2.66
N ALA A 75 6.10 -0.21 -1.55
CA ALA A 75 4.79 -0.17 -0.90
C ALA A 75 4.43 1.24 -0.39
N ALA A 76 5.38 1.97 0.17
CA ALA A 76 5.17 3.36 0.59
C ALA A 76 4.85 4.27 -0.61
N LEU A 77 5.60 4.14 -1.71
CA LEU A 77 5.33 4.91 -2.93
C LEU A 77 3.94 4.62 -3.48
N THR A 78 3.55 3.34 -3.61
CA THR A 78 2.20 2.97 -4.08
C THR A 78 1.11 3.48 -3.16
N ARG A 79 1.33 3.49 -1.83
CA ARG A 79 0.36 4.01 -0.86
C ARG A 79 0.13 5.51 -0.98
N TYR A 80 1.21 6.28 -1.13
CA TYR A 80 1.15 7.74 -1.08
C TYR A 80 0.92 8.41 -2.43
N MET A 81 1.31 7.74 -3.51
CA MET A 81 1.26 8.29 -4.86
C MET A 81 0.43 7.45 -5.82
N GLY A 82 0.04 6.24 -5.43
CA GLY A 82 -0.80 5.36 -6.24
C GLY A 82 -2.25 5.82 -6.24
N TYR A 83 -2.96 5.48 -7.31
CA TYR A 83 -4.42 5.56 -7.39
C TYR A 83 -4.96 4.15 -7.62
N GLU A 84 -6.08 3.85 -7.00
CA GLU A 84 -6.71 2.53 -7.09
C GLU A 84 -8.11 2.64 -7.66
N GLY A 85 -8.59 1.55 -8.25
CA GLY A 85 -9.93 1.47 -8.80
C GLY A 85 -10.25 0.08 -9.32
N VAL A 86 -11.49 -0.06 -9.76
CA VAL A 86 -12.03 -1.30 -10.32
C VAL A 86 -12.23 -1.10 -11.81
N MET A 87 -11.71 -2.04 -12.59
CA MET A 87 -11.95 -2.13 -14.03
C MET A 87 -12.78 -3.38 -14.28
N HIS A 88 -14.01 -3.22 -14.75
CA HIS A 88 -14.88 -4.34 -15.07
C HIS A 88 -14.75 -4.68 -16.56
N ILE A 89 -14.04 -5.77 -16.87
CA ILE A 89 -13.85 -6.27 -18.24
C ILE A 89 -14.65 -7.56 -18.42
N ARG A 90 -15.43 -7.66 -19.50
CA ARG A 90 -16.10 -8.90 -19.89
C ARG A 90 -15.19 -9.75 -20.77
N GLU A 91 -15.41 -11.06 -20.77
CA GLU A 91 -14.67 -11.99 -21.62
C GLU A 91 -14.73 -11.57 -23.09
N GLY A 92 -13.56 -11.42 -23.71
CA GLY A 92 -13.42 -10.97 -25.11
C GLY A 92 -13.49 -9.44 -25.33
N GLU A 93 -13.74 -8.64 -24.29
CA GLU A 93 -13.75 -7.17 -24.37
C GLU A 93 -12.46 -6.54 -23.83
N SER A 94 -12.25 -5.26 -24.16
CA SER A 94 -11.21 -4.42 -23.57
C SER A 94 -11.82 -3.13 -23.01
N SER A 95 -11.19 -2.57 -21.99
CA SER A 95 -11.57 -1.29 -21.38
C SER A 95 -10.32 -0.44 -21.17
N ASP A 96 -10.45 0.86 -21.40
CA ASP A 96 -9.41 1.88 -21.19
C ASP A 96 -9.75 2.84 -20.04
N PHE A 97 -10.81 2.55 -19.27
CA PHE A 97 -11.27 3.36 -18.15
C PHE A 97 -11.40 2.55 -16.86
N ILE A 98 -11.22 3.20 -15.71
CA ILE A 98 -11.43 2.59 -14.40
C ILE A 98 -12.41 3.40 -13.55
N LEU A 99 -13.10 2.73 -12.64
CA LEU A 99 -13.87 3.36 -11.58
C LEU A 99 -12.97 3.51 -10.34
N SER A 100 -12.71 4.74 -9.90
CA SER A 100 -11.87 4.99 -8.71
C SER A 100 -12.43 4.30 -7.46
N ALA A 101 -11.55 3.77 -6.63
CA ALA A 101 -11.91 3.20 -5.33
C ALA A 101 -12.18 4.27 -4.27
N GLU A 102 -11.57 5.46 -4.41
CA GLU A 102 -11.84 6.59 -3.52
C GLU A 102 -13.09 7.35 -4.00
N PRO A 103 -14.06 7.63 -3.11
CA PRO A 103 -15.18 8.50 -3.42
C PRO A 103 -14.66 9.94 -3.50
N TYR A 104 -14.65 10.51 -4.70
CA TYR A 104 -14.34 11.92 -4.92
C TYR A 104 -15.60 12.64 -5.41
N VAL A 105 -15.84 13.86 -4.93
CA VAL A 105 -16.94 14.69 -5.40
C VAL A 105 -16.40 15.58 -6.52
N THR A 106 -16.96 15.43 -7.71
CA THR A 106 -16.66 16.34 -8.83
C THR A 106 -17.76 17.39 -8.94
N PHE A 107 -17.44 18.65 -8.65
CA PHE A 107 -18.35 19.76 -8.89
C PHE A 107 -18.07 20.36 -10.27
N LYS A 108 -19.06 20.31 -11.16
CA LYS A 108 -19.03 21.04 -12.43
C LYS A 108 -19.83 22.33 -12.27
N VAL A 109 -19.15 23.47 -12.26
CA VAL A 109 -19.81 24.78 -12.18
C VAL A 109 -19.83 25.41 -13.56
N THR A 110 -21.02 25.54 -14.15
CA THR A 110 -21.21 26.23 -15.42
C THR A 110 -21.65 27.68 -15.16
N LYS A 111 -20.85 28.66 -15.58
CA LYS A 111 -21.18 30.09 -15.51
C LYS A 111 -21.13 30.69 -16.92
N GLY A 112 -22.29 30.84 -17.55
CA GLY A 112 -22.39 31.23 -18.97
C GLY A 112 -21.83 30.13 -19.87
N ASP A 113 -20.94 30.48 -20.82
CA ASP A 113 -20.26 29.53 -21.73
C ASP A 113 -19.00 28.87 -21.14
N LYS A 114 -18.69 29.09 -19.85
CA LYS A 114 -17.48 28.53 -19.21
C LYS A 114 -17.85 27.48 -18.16
N THR A 115 -17.30 26.28 -18.32
CA THR A 115 -17.41 25.18 -17.37
C THR A 115 -16.11 25.04 -16.58
N TYR A 116 -16.22 24.98 -15.25
CA TYR A 116 -15.10 24.74 -14.33
C TYR A 116 -15.30 23.40 -13.64
N ASP A 117 -14.32 22.51 -13.77
CA ASP A 117 -14.31 21.19 -13.13
C ASP A 117 -13.48 21.25 -11.84
N PHE A 118 -14.12 21.07 -10.70
CA PHE A 118 -13.48 20.96 -9.38
C PHE A 118 -13.58 19.53 -8.89
N LYS A 119 -12.47 18.97 -8.38
CA LYS A 119 -12.42 17.65 -7.73
C LYS A 119 -12.07 17.86 -6.26
N GLU A 120 -12.95 17.42 -5.37
CA GLU A 120 -12.77 17.46 -3.92
C GLU A 120 -12.73 16.02 -3.40
N ASN A 121 -11.72 15.70 -2.58
CA ASN A 121 -11.51 14.40 -1.94
C ASN A 121 -12.23 14.33 -0.59
#